data_AF-A0A3R7EDJ8-F1
#
_entry.id   AF-A0A3R7EDJ8-F1
#
_cell.length_a   1.000
_cell.length_b   1.000
_cell.length_c   1.000
_cell.angle_alpha   90.00
_cell.angle_beta   90.00
_cell.angle_gamma   90.00
#
_symmetry.space_group_name_H-M   'P 1'
#
loop_
_entity.id
_entity.type
_entity.pdbx_description
1 polymer ?
#
loop_
_entity_poly.entity_id
_entity_poly.type
_entity_poly.pdbx_seq_one_letter_code
_entity_poly.pdbx_strand_id
1 'polypeptide(L)'
;MVSALNVNSTSSAQKGKLSDAFVSVRKLWNIVLCGYPRSGKTTLARRLVADHPYFARIGVDELRAMLFNESPPCRDEFLVYSLIAEIRDILLEKGYSVVIDSTAPDNVTRQFLLTTKVKNVSRLLVALNVDREVLTQRNIQTFGNADAVFAWDKRWERPKGGIPIFKFKSNTMEEFEAYYARLKELLASEVHPFKPEFRPPLLTLKEIRETLKKFLKKST
;
A
#
# COMPACT_ATOMS: atom_id res chain seq x y z
N MET A 1 -79.52 -5.96 31.17
CA MET A 1 -79.12 -5.97 32.60
C MET A 1 -77.74 -6.61 32.70
N VAL A 2 -76.78 -5.84 33.23
CA VAL A 2 -75.51 -6.27 33.90
C VAL A 2 -74.46 -6.96 32.99
N SER A 3 -73.43 -6.21 32.52
CA SER A 3 -72.13 -5.94 33.19
C SER A 3 -71.19 -7.16 33.16
N ALA A 4 -70.22 -7.20 32.25
CA ALA A 4 -68.81 -6.78 32.43
C ALA A 4 -67.96 -7.80 33.22
N LEU A 5 -66.84 -8.22 32.65
CA LEU A 5 -65.50 -8.03 33.23
C LEU A 5 -64.37 -8.43 32.26
N ASN A 6 -63.43 -7.50 32.20
CA ASN A 6 -62.11 -7.46 31.57
C ASN A 6 -61.14 -8.49 32.17
N VAL A 7 -60.19 -9.04 31.39
CA VAL A 7 -58.77 -9.16 31.80
C VAL A 7 -57.84 -9.13 30.56
N ASN A 8 -56.83 -8.26 30.63
CA ASN A 8 -55.75 -8.01 29.68
C ASN A 8 -54.75 -9.18 29.49
N SER A 9 -54.05 -9.22 28.35
CA SER A 9 -52.57 -9.27 28.34
C SER A 9 -51.97 -9.05 26.93
N THR A 10 -51.28 -7.92 26.79
CA THR A 10 -49.97 -7.70 26.16
C THR A 10 -49.53 -8.56 24.95
N SER A 11 -49.14 -7.93 23.84
CA SER A 11 -47.80 -8.10 23.25
C SER A 11 -47.60 -7.29 21.95
N SER A 12 -46.61 -6.40 22.00
CA SER A 12 -45.67 -5.97 20.95
C SER A 12 -46.05 -6.06 19.46
N ALA A 13 -46.30 -4.89 18.85
CA ALA A 13 -46.13 -4.67 17.41
C ALA A 13 -45.14 -3.52 17.17
N GLN A 14 -43.87 -3.76 17.52
CA GLN A 14 -42.70 -3.10 16.92
C GLN A 14 -41.95 -4.18 16.14
N LYS A 15 -42.04 -4.17 14.81
CA LYS A 15 -41.24 -4.99 13.86
C LYS A 15 -41.66 -4.55 12.45
N GLY A 16 -40.82 -4.09 11.55
CA GLY A 16 -39.42 -3.72 11.60
C GLY A 16 -39.17 -2.77 10.42
N LYS A 17 -38.59 -1.62 10.71
CA LYS A 17 -37.91 -0.76 9.74
C LYS A 17 -36.47 -0.68 10.22
N LEU A 18 -35.55 -0.74 9.26
CA LEU A 18 -34.09 -0.61 9.42
C LEU A 18 -33.39 -1.91 9.86
N SER A 19 -33.42 -2.92 8.99
CA SER A 19 -32.17 -3.61 8.69
C SER A 19 -31.38 -2.74 7.71
N ASP A 20 -30.87 -1.61 8.20
CA ASP A 20 -29.60 -1.12 7.69
C ASP A 20 -28.61 -2.22 8.07
N ALA A 21 -28.43 -3.17 7.15
CA ALA A 21 -27.32 -4.09 7.22
C ALA A 21 -26.09 -3.19 7.30
N PHE A 22 -25.45 -3.17 8.47
CA PHE A 22 -24.10 -2.71 8.63
C PHE A 22 -23.26 -3.50 7.64
N VAL A 23 -23.17 -3.02 6.40
CA VAL A 23 -22.07 -3.35 5.51
C VAL A 23 -20.89 -2.78 6.25
N SER A 24 -20.20 -3.64 7.02
CA SER A 24 -18.90 -3.33 7.56
C SER A 24 -18.08 -2.83 6.38
N VAL A 25 -17.89 -1.51 6.31
CA VAL A 25 -17.16 -0.86 5.23
C VAL A 25 -15.75 -1.42 5.37
N ARG A 26 -15.41 -2.42 4.53
CA ARG A 26 -14.09 -3.02 4.53
C ARG A 26 -13.08 -1.90 4.36
N LYS A 27 -12.26 -1.69 5.38
CA LYS A 27 -11.27 -0.61 5.38
C LYS A 27 -10.24 -0.91 4.29
N LEU A 28 -10.16 -0.03 3.30
CA LEU A 28 -9.26 -0.18 2.16
C LEU A 28 -7.84 0.23 2.54
N TRP A 29 -6.88 -0.43 1.92
CA TRP A 29 -5.47 -0.14 2.09
C TRP A 29 -4.84 0.39 0.80
N ASN A 30 -4.04 1.44 0.91
CA ASN A 30 -3.05 1.85 -0.07
C ASN A 30 -1.65 1.53 0.49
N ILE A 31 -1.12 0.38 0.08
CA ILE A 31 0.17 -0.15 0.53
C ILE A 31 1.22 0.20 -0.52
N VAL A 32 2.29 0.87 -0.10
CA VAL A 32 3.47 1.11 -0.94
C VAL A 32 4.60 0.24 -0.43
N LEU A 33 5.10 -0.65 -1.27
CA LEU A 33 6.35 -1.36 -0.96
C LEU A 33 7.52 -0.45 -1.32
N CYS A 34 8.55 -0.44 -0.47
CA CYS A 34 9.83 0.18 -0.78
C CYS A 34 10.98 -0.70 -0.30
N GLY A 35 12.10 -0.66 -1.02
CA GLY A 35 13.27 -1.46 -0.70
C GLY A 35 14.12 -1.72 -1.93
N TYR A 36 15.33 -2.20 -1.72
CA TYR A 36 16.31 -2.43 -2.76
C TYR A 36 15.83 -3.46 -3.81
N PRO A 37 16.39 -3.45 -5.03
CA PRO A 37 16.19 -4.56 -5.97
C PRO A 37 16.55 -5.88 -5.32
N ARG A 38 15.76 -6.93 -5.60
CA ARG A 38 15.90 -8.27 -5.02
C ARG A 38 15.67 -8.39 -3.50
N SER A 39 15.09 -7.37 -2.85
CA SER A 39 14.67 -7.48 -1.45
C SER A 39 13.44 -8.38 -1.24
N GLY A 40 12.73 -8.76 -2.31
CA GLY A 40 11.54 -9.63 -2.23
C GLY A 40 10.21 -8.88 -2.31
N LYS A 41 10.20 -7.59 -2.70
CA LYS A 41 8.98 -6.78 -2.83
C LYS A 41 7.94 -7.45 -3.73
N THR A 42 8.38 -7.90 -4.89
CA THR A 42 7.51 -8.57 -5.86
C THR A 42 6.92 -9.85 -5.33
N THR A 43 7.72 -10.64 -4.60
CA THR A 43 7.24 -11.84 -3.91
C THR A 43 6.16 -11.49 -2.88
N LEU A 44 6.40 -10.48 -2.03
CA LEU A 44 5.43 -10.03 -1.04
C LEU A 44 4.13 -9.52 -1.68
N ALA A 45 4.22 -8.66 -2.69
CA ALA A 45 3.05 -8.11 -3.37
C ALA A 45 2.22 -9.21 -4.06
N ARG A 46 2.86 -10.18 -4.72
CA ARG A 46 2.17 -11.32 -5.33
C ARG A 46 1.49 -12.18 -4.26
N ARG A 47 2.17 -12.43 -3.14
CA ARG A 47 1.60 -13.21 -2.04
C ARG A 47 0.39 -12.53 -1.42
N LEU A 48 0.45 -11.21 -1.19
CA LEU A 48 -0.69 -10.43 -0.70
C LEU A 48 -1.91 -10.54 -1.61
N VAL A 49 -1.73 -10.39 -2.93
CA VAL A 49 -2.85 -10.51 -3.88
C VAL A 49 -3.40 -11.94 -3.96
N ALA A 50 -2.53 -12.94 -3.85
CA ALA A 50 -2.96 -14.34 -3.84
C ALA A 50 -3.78 -14.70 -2.59
N ASP A 51 -3.36 -14.21 -1.42
CA ASP A 51 -4.02 -14.52 -0.14
C ASP A 51 -5.24 -13.61 0.14
N HIS A 52 -5.37 -12.47 -0.55
CA HIS A 52 -6.44 -11.50 -0.34
C HIS A 52 -7.14 -11.14 -1.67
N PRO A 53 -8.32 -11.72 -1.99
CA PRO A 53 -8.96 -11.57 -3.30
C PRO A 53 -9.43 -10.15 -3.65
N TYR A 54 -9.48 -9.25 -2.67
CA TYR A 54 -9.81 -7.82 -2.85
C TYR A 54 -8.57 -6.92 -2.82
N PHE A 55 -7.38 -7.49 -3.05
CA PHE A 55 -6.15 -6.76 -3.23
C PHE A 55 -5.76 -6.76 -4.71
N ALA A 56 -5.30 -5.62 -5.20
CA ALA A 56 -4.77 -5.46 -6.54
C ALA A 56 -3.31 -4.99 -6.46
N ARG A 57 -2.44 -5.60 -7.27
CA ARG A 57 -1.04 -5.20 -7.39
C ARG A 57 -0.89 -4.23 -8.56
N ILE A 58 -0.17 -3.14 -8.34
CA ILE A 58 0.32 -2.25 -9.39
C ILE A 58 1.85 -2.34 -9.38
N GLY A 59 2.42 -2.90 -10.44
CA GLY A 59 3.86 -3.04 -10.61
C GLY A 59 4.46 -1.89 -11.41
N VAL A 60 5.39 -1.14 -10.82
CA VAL A 60 5.98 0.04 -11.49
C VAL A 60 6.88 -0.38 -12.64
N ASP A 61 7.68 -1.43 -12.45
CA ASP A 61 8.59 -1.92 -13.49
C ASP A 61 7.83 -2.54 -14.68
N GLU A 62 6.72 -3.23 -14.42
CA GLU A 62 5.83 -3.75 -15.47
C GLU A 62 5.22 -2.61 -16.29
N LEU A 63 4.79 -1.51 -15.66
CA LEU A 63 4.27 -0.35 -16.39
C LEU A 63 5.35 0.35 -17.22
N ARG A 64 6.59 0.46 -16.73
CA ARG A 64 7.72 0.97 -17.52
C ARG A 64 7.96 0.10 -18.77
N ALA A 65 7.98 -1.21 -18.58
CA ALA A 65 8.16 -2.16 -19.69
C ALA A 65 7.02 -2.06 -20.71
N MET A 66 5.77 -1.94 -20.26
CA MET A 66 4.61 -1.79 -21.17
C MET A 66 4.62 -0.48 -21.95
N LEU A 67 5.01 0.63 -21.34
CA LEU A 67 4.94 1.96 -21.97
C LEU A 67 6.16 2.26 -22.86
N PHE A 68 7.34 1.82 -22.45
CA PHE A 68 8.59 2.24 -23.09
C PHE A 68 9.53 1.08 -23.46
N ASN A 69 9.28 -0.14 -22.96
CA ASN A 69 10.20 -1.27 -23.09
C ASN A 69 11.63 -0.95 -22.60
N GLU A 70 11.72 -0.17 -21.51
CA GLU A 70 12.98 0.32 -20.93
C GLU A 70 13.18 -0.17 -19.49
N SER A 71 14.44 -0.29 -19.08
CA SER A 71 14.81 -0.45 -17.68
C SER A 71 14.72 0.90 -16.95
N PRO A 72 14.54 0.90 -15.61
CA PRO A 72 14.54 2.15 -14.84
C PRO A 72 15.93 2.81 -14.79
N PRO A 73 16.01 4.16 -14.82
CA PRO A 73 14.91 5.09 -15.08
C PRO A 73 14.52 5.11 -16.56
N CYS A 74 13.23 5.29 -16.86
CA CYS A 74 12.75 5.45 -18.23
C CYS A 74 12.63 6.93 -18.63
N ARG A 75 12.43 7.16 -19.94
CA ARG A 75 12.33 8.51 -20.54
C ARG A 75 11.27 9.43 -19.92
N ASP A 76 10.19 8.88 -19.36
CA ASP A 76 9.13 9.66 -18.71
C ASP A 76 8.59 8.96 -17.45
N GLU A 77 9.38 9.00 -16.39
CA GLU A 77 8.98 8.55 -15.06
C GLU A 77 7.73 9.29 -14.53
N PHE A 78 7.53 10.54 -14.93
CA PHE A 78 6.37 11.32 -14.46
C PHE A 78 5.07 10.73 -15.00
N LEU A 79 5.04 10.32 -16.27
CA LEU A 79 3.90 9.63 -16.86
C LEU A 79 3.61 8.30 -16.14
N VAL A 80 4.65 7.49 -15.89
CA VAL A 80 4.53 6.20 -15.16
C VAL A 80 3.88 6.41 -13.80
N TYR A 81 4.43 7.33 -13.00
CA TYR A 81 3.89 7.61 -11.67
C TYR A 81 2.49 8.22 -11.72
N SER A 82 2.20 9.08 -12.70
CA SER A 82 0.86 9.65 -12.89
C SER A 82 -0.17 8.57 -13.21
N LEU A 83 0.16 7.61 -14.08
CA LEU A 83 -0.71 6.47 -14.38
C LEU A 83 -0.93 5.57 -13.17
N ILE A 84 0.13 5.27 -12.40
CA ILE A 84 0.00 4.50 -11.14
C ILE A 84 -1.00 5.18 -10.19
N ALA A 85 -0.92 6.51 -10.05
CA ALA A 85 -1.81 7.24 -9.16
C ALA A 85 -3.28 7.14 -9.61
N GLU A 86 -3.56 7.27 -10.91
CA GLU A 86 -4.94 7.13 -11.42
C GLU A 86 -5.43 5.69 -11.34
N ILE A 87 -4.62 4.68 -11.69
CA ILE A 87 -4.98 3.25 -11.56
C ILE A 87 -5.28 2.91 -10.09
N ARG A 88 -4.43 3.37 -9.16
CA ARG A 88 -4.64 3.19 -7.71
C ARG A 88 -5.97 3.76 -7.29
N ASP A 89 -6.27 5.01 -7.65
CA ASP A 89 -7.50 5.66 -7.20
C ASP A 89 -8.75 5.00 -7.80
N ILE A 90 -8.71 4.57 -9.07
CA ILE A 90 -9.79 3.80 -9.70
C ILE A 90 -10.03 2.46 -8.97
N LEU A 91 -8.97 1.74 -8.60
CA LEU A 91 -9.08 0.46 -7.89
C LEU A 91 -9.64 0.64 -6.48
N LEU A 92 -9.17 1.67 -5.76
CA LEU A 92 -9.69 2.04 -4.45
C LEU A 92 -11.18 2.42 -4.51
N GLU A 93 -11.59 3.23 -5.49
CA GLU A 93 -13.01 3.58 -5.71
C GLU A 93 -13.87 2.35 -6.01
N LYS A 94 -13.30 1.31 -6.64
CA LYS A 94 -13.95 0.01 -6.89
C LYS A 94 -13.92 -0.94 -5.69
N GLY A 95 -13.39 -0.52 -4.54
CA GLY A 95 -13.37 -1.34 -3.32
C GLY A 95 -12.20 -2.33 -3.24
N TYR A 96 -11.17 -2.19 -4.07
CA TYR A 96 -9.94 -2.97 -3.97
C TYR A 96 -8.92 -2.23 -3.10
N SER A 97 -8.27 -2.94 -2.18
CA SER A 97 -7.01 -2.48 -1.61
C SER A 97 -5.90 -2.58 -2.64
N VAL A 98 -4.95 -1.67 -2.61
CA VAL A 98 -3.89 -1.56 -3.61
C VAL A 98 -2.52 -1.81 -2.98
N VAL A 99 -1.71 -2.62 -3.64
CA VAL A 99 -0.29 -2.83 -3.33
C VAL A 99 0.55 -2.31 -4.49
N ILE A 100 1.27 -1.22 -4.26
CA ILE A 100 2.18 -0.61 -5.22
C ILE A 100 3.57 -1.23 -5.02
N ASP A 101 3.98 -2.09 -5.96
CA ASP A 101 5.31 -2.70 -5.97
C ASP A 101 6.30 -1.77 -6.67
N SER A 102 7.03 -1.00 -5.87
CA SER A 102 8.00 0.00 -6.32
C SER A 102 9.29 -0.12 -5.53
N THR A 103 10.42 0.28 -6.11
CA THR A 103 11.65 0.48 -5.32
C THR A 103 11.54 1.71 -4.42
N ALA A 104 10.85 2.78 -4.87
CA ALA A 104 10.52 4.00 -4.14
C ALA A 104 11.66 4.52 -3.21
N PRO A 105 12.81 4.90 -3.80
CA PRO A 105 14.07 5.18 -3.09
C PRO A 105 14.04 6.48 -2.26
N ASP A 106 13.30 7.47 -2.72
CA ASP A 106 13.25 8.81 -2.14
C ASP A 106 11.90 9.10 -1.49
N ASN A 107 11.88 10.11 -0.61
CA ASN A 107 10.67 10.45 0.15
C ASN A 107 9.59 11.11 -0.70
N VAL A 108 9.94 11.79 -1.79
CA VAL A 108 8.98 12.46 -2.67
C VAL A 108 8.14 11.41 -3.39
N THR A 109 8.79 10.41 -3.97
CA THR A 109 8.16 9.26 -4.63
C THR A 109 7.29 8.48 -3.64
N ARG A 110 7.79 8.16 -2.44
CA ARG A 110 6.99 7.46 -1.42
C ARG A 110 5.75 8.25 -1.03
N GLN A 111 5.89 9.54 -0.77
CA GLN A 111 4.78 10.42 -0.42
C GLN A 111 3.74 10.50 -1.55
N PHE A 112 4.19 10.62 -2.79
CA PHE A 112 3.31 10.65 -3.96
C PHE A 112 2.49 9.35 -4.10
N LEU A 113 3.15 8.19 -4.01
CA LEU A 113 2.48 6.88 -4.14
C LEU A 113 1.48 6.64 -3.00
N LEU A 114 1.79 7.10 -1.78
CA LEU A 114 0.92 6.97 -0.61
C LEU A 114 -0.29 7.90 -0.64
N THR A 115 -0.20 9.03 -1.36
CA THR A 115 -1.25 10.05 -1.35
C THR A 115 -2.32 9.73 -2.38
N THR A 116 -3.54 9.44 -1.91
CA THR A 116 -4.73 9.16 -2.72
C THR A 116 -5.79 10.25 -2.53
N LYS A 117 -6.60 10.50 -3.56
CA LYS A 117 -7.80 11.35 -3.49
C LYS A 117 -9.00 10.64 -2.85
N VAL A 118 -8.96 9.32 -2.75
CA VAL A 118 -10.03 8.49 -2.19
C VAL A 118 -10.04 8.62 -0.67
N LYS A 119 -11.22 8.93 -0.11
CA LYS A 119 -11.41 9.10 1.34
C LYS A 119 -11.43 7.75 2.05
N ASN A 120 -11.17 7.76 3.35
CA ASN A 120 -11.26 6.58 4.23
C ASN A 120 -10.34 5.40 3.85
N VAL A 121 -9.22 5.66 3.17
CA VAL A 121 -8.20 4.66 2.83
C VAL A 121 -7.05 4.71 3.83
N SER A 122 -6.75 3.58 4.47
CA SER A 122 -5.54 3.39 5.27
C SER A 122 -4.32 3.41 4.37
N ARG A 123 -3.28 4.13 4.76
CA ARG A 123 -2.01 4.18 4.02
C ARG A 123 -0.98 3.36 4.79
N LEU A 124 -0.08 2.69 4.10
CA LEU A 124 1.01 1.94 4.74
C LEU A 124 2.23 1.91 3.83
N LEU A 125 3.38 2.33 4.35
CA LEU A 125 4.66 2.04 3.72
C LEU A 125 5.20 0.73 4.30
N VAL A 126 5.45 -0.26 3.45
CA VAL A 126 6.14 -1.49 3.86
C VAL A 126 7.58 -1.40 3.35
N ALA A 127 8.50 -1.16 4.28
CA ALA A 127 9.92 -1.01 3.99
C ALA A 127 10.63 -2.35 4.16
N LEU A 128 10.99 -2.99 3.05
CA LEU A 128 11.75 -4.24 3.08
C LEU A 128 13.19 -3.94 3.48
N ASN A 129 13.59 -4.51 4.60
CA ASN A 129 14.88 -4.37 5.22
C ASN A 129 15.63 -5.70 5.10
N VAL A 130 16.53 -5.77 4.12
CA VAL A 130 17.36 -6.94 3.83
C VAL A 130 18.80 -6.49 3.91
N ASP A 131 19.61 -7.33 4.53
CA ASP A 131 21.04 -7.12 4.73
C ASP A 131 21.73 -7.01 3.37
N ARG A 132 22.71 -6.12 3.32
CA ARG A 132 23.36 -5.70 2.07
C ARG A 132 24.06 -6.87 1.39
N GLU A 133 24.65 -7.76 2.17
CA GLU A 133 25.34 -8.96 1.72
C GLU A 133 24.37 -9.91 1.01
N VAL A 134 23.18 -10.11 1.59
CA VAL A 134 22.12 -10.94 1.01
C VAL A 134 21.61 -10.32 -0.30
N LEU A 135 21.38 -9.00 -0.33
CA LEU A 135 21.00 -8.29 -1.56
C LEU A 135 22.07 -8.43 -2.65
N THR A 136 23.34 -8.28 -2.29
CA THR A 136 24.47 -8.42 -3.20
C THR A 136 24.52 -9.82 -3.80
N GLN A 137 24.44 -10.86 -2.96
CA GLN A 137 24.42 -12.26 -3.40
C GLN A 137 23.24 -12.54 -4.34
N ARG A 138 22.02 -12.12 -3.99
CA ARG A 138 20.83 -12.32 -4.83
C ARG A 138 20.93 -11.61 -6.18
N ASN A 139 21.51 -10.41 -6.21
CA ASN A 139 21.72 -9.69 -7.47
C ASN A 139 22.78 -10.40 -8.34
N ILE A 140 23.91 -10.81 -7.77
CA ILE A 140 24.96 -11.55 -8.51
C ILE A 140 24.39 -12.85 -9.08
N GLN A 141 23.65 -13.62 -8.28
CA GLN A 141 23.04 -14.88 -8.72
C GLN A 141 22.07 -14.69 -9.89
N THR A 142 21.36 -13.55 -9.95
CA THR A 142 20.33 -13.36 -10.99
C THR A 142 20.81 -12.57 -12.20
N PHE A 143 21.75 -11.64 -12.02
CA PHE A 143 22.17 -10.68 -13.04
C PHE A 143 23.68 -10.76 -13.34
N GLY A 144 24.43 -11.57 -12.60
CA GLY A 144 25.89 -11.68 -12.73
C GLY A 144 26.69 -10.56 -12.08
N ASN A 145 26.04 -9.51 -11.54
CA ASN A 145 26.70 -8.40 -10.85
C ASN A 145 25.85 -7.83 -9.70
N ALA A 146 26.42 -6.88 -8.96
CA ALA A 146 25.75 -6.19 -7.84
C ALA A 146 25.51 -4.68 -8.11
N ASP A 147 25.65 -4.24 -9.35
CA ASP A 147 25.64 -2.82 -9.75
C ASP A 147 24.35 -2.12 -9.31
N ALA A 148 23.22 -2.83 -9.38
CA ALA A 148 21.94 -2.34 -8.92
C ALA A 148 21.97 -1.95 -7.43
N VAL A 149 22.60 -2.74 -6.55
CA VAL A 149 22.69 -2.43 -5.11
C VAL A 149 23.48 -1.14 -4.90
N PHE A 150 24.64 -1.00 -5.55
CA PHE A 150 25.49 0.19 -5.44
C PHE A 150 24.84 1.45 -6.01
N ALA A 151 24.15 1.33 -7.16
CA ALA A 151 23.41 2.44 -7.74
C ALA A 151 22.31 2.93 -6.80
N TRP A 152 21.66 2.01 -6.08
CA TRP A 152 20.61 2.35 -5.12
C TRP A 152 21.12 2.93 -3.81
N ASP A 153 22.30 2.51 -3.33
CA ASP A 153 22.94 3.12 -2.15
C ASP A 153 23.08 4.64 -2.28
N LYS A 154 23.37 5.14 -3.50
CA LYS A 154 23.52 6.58 -3.78
C LYS A 154 22.20 7.36 -3.76
N ARG A 155 21.06 6.68 -3.98
CA ARG A 155 19.73 7.30 -4.13
C ARG A 155 18.82 7.09 -2.92
N TRP A 156 19.17 6.17 -2.04
CA TRP A 156 18.31 5.78 -0.93
C TRP A 156 18.21 6.88 0.11
N GLU A 157 17.02 7.45 0.26
CA GLU A 157 16.70 8.29 1.40
C GLU A 157 16.04 7.46 2.49
N ARG A 158 16.42 7.68 3.75
CA ARG A 158 15.68 7.11 4.88
C ARG A 158 14.22 7.59 4.83
N PRO A 159 13.22 6.69 4.99
CA PRO A 159 11.83 7.10 5.10
C PRO A 159 11.61 8.15 6.20
N LYS A 160 11.02 9.30 5.84
CA LYS A 160 10.70 10.38 6.78
C LYS A 160 9.64 9.95 7.81
N GLY A 161 9.71 10.54 9.00
CA GLY A 161 8.66 10.42 10.02
C GLY A 161 7.32 10.98 9.55
N GLY A 162 6.23 10.56 10.21
CA GLY A 162 4.86 10.99 9.89
C GLY A 162 4.08 10.05 8.95
N ILE A 163 4.79 9.17 8.23
CA ILE A 163 4.19 8.10 7.42
C ILE A 163 4.10 6.82 8.27
N PRO A 164 3.04 6.01 8.14
CA PRO A 164 2.96 4.70 8.79
C PRO A 164 3.93 3.74 8.10
N ILE A 165 4.90 3.21 8.84
CA ILE A 165 5.95 2.34 8.28
C ILE A 165 5.93 1.00 8.99
N PHE A 166 5.76 -0.07 8.23
CA PHE A 166 6.03 -1.44 8.65
C PHE A 166 7.38 -1.87 8.09
N LYS A 167 8.34 -2.16 8.97
CA LYS A 167 9.65 -2.70 8.56
C LYS A 167 9.50 -4.20 8.36
N PHE A 168 9.81 -4.68 7.17
CA PHE A 168 9.64 -6.07 6.77
C PHE A 168 11.02 -6.70 6.58
N LYS A 169 11.42 -7.66 7.43
CA LYS A 169 12.67 -8.39 7.20
C LYS A 169 12.46 -9.57 6.26
N SER A 170 13.43 -9.84 5.40
CA SER A 170 13.39 -10.94 4.45
C SER A 170 14.79 -11.43 4.04
N ASN A 171 15.71 -11.56 5.01
CA ASN A 171 17.03 -12.14 4.74
C ASN A 171 16.91 -13.63 4.41
N THR A 172 16.08 -14.34 5.16
CA THR A 172 15.76 -15.76 4.95
C THR A 172 14.27 -15.96 4.68
N MET A 173 13.89 -17.19 4.30
CA MET A 173 12.48 -17.53 4.09
C MET A 173 11.71 -17.57 5.42
N GLU A 174 12.34 -18.04 6.49
CA GLU A 174 11.75 -18.08 7.84
C GLU A 174 11.44 -16.67 8.33
N GLU A 175 12.35 -15.72 8.13
CA GLU A 175 12.08 -14.31 8.44
C GLU A 175 10.94 -13.75 7.59
N PHE A 176 10.93 -14.07 6.29
CA PHE A 176 9.89 -13.62 5.37
C PHE A 176 8.50 -14.09 5.86
N GLU A 177 8.35 -15.36 6.17
CA GLU A 177 7.08 -15.93 6.66
C GLU A 177 6.66 -15.33 8.00
N ALA A 178 7.61 -15.17 8.94
CA ALA A 178 7.32 -14.56 10.24
C ALA A 178 6.85 -13.10 10.12
N TYR A 179 7.49 -12.30 9.28
CA TYR A 179 7.06 -10.91 9.04
C TYR A 179 5.79 -10.82 8.20
N TYR A 180 5.57 -11.77 7.30
CA TYR A 180 4.33 -11.85 6.54
C TYR A 180 3.12 -12.16 7.45
N ALA A 181 3.27 -13.09 8.40
CA ALA A 181 2.24 -13.35 9.40
C ALA A 181 1.87 -12.08 10.19
N ARG A 182 2.87 -11.34 10.68
CA ARG A 182 2.67 -10.06 11.39
C ARG A 182 2.02 -8.99 10.53
N LEU A 183 2.37 -8.91 9.24
CA LEU A 183 1.74 -7.98 8.32
C LEU A 183 0.26 -8.34 8.12
N LYS A 184 -0.09 -9.62 7.99
CA LYS A 184 -1.50 -10.04 7.88
C LYS A 184 -2.30 -9.66 9.12
N GLU A 185 -1.76 -9.90 10.32
CA GLU A 185 -2.38 -9.48 11.57
C GLU A 185 -2.63 -7.97 11.61
N LEU A 186 -1.64 -7.18 11.18
CA LEU A 186 -1.78 -5.73 11.09
C LEU A 186 -2.90 -5.32 10.12
N LEU A 187 -2.94 -5.93 8.93
CA LEU A 187 -3.92 -5.60 7.88
C LEU A 187 -5.35 -6.00 8.28
N ALA A 188 -5.50 -7.05 9.09
CA ALA A 188 -6.77 -7.50 9.64
C ALA A 188 -7.21 -6.70 10.88
N SER A 189 -6.29 -5.98 11.54
CA SER A 189 -6.60 -5.28 12.78
C SER A 189 -7.56 -4.11 12.58
N GLU A 190 -8.58 -4.05 13.43
CA GLU A 190 -9.49 -2.92 13.52
C GLU A 190 -8.90 -1.75 14.33
N VAL A 191 -7.78 -1.92 15.03
CA VAL A 191 -7.17 -0.84 15.84
C VAL A 191 -5.67 -0.84 15.61
N HIS A 192 -5.17 0.18 14.90
CA HIS A 192 -3.72 0.37 14.71
C HIS A 192 -3.37 1.84 14.46
N PRO A 193 -2.15 2.30 14.84
CA PRO A 193 -1.71 3.69 14.70
C PRO A 193 -1.52 4.14 13.23
N PHE A 194 -1.72 3.22 12.29
CA PHE A 194 -1.61 3.51 10.85
C PHE A 194 -2.93 3.97 10.20
N LYS A 195 -4.03 4.01 10.97
CA LYS A 195 -5.32 4.49 10.44
C LYS A 195 -5.33 6.03 10.27
N PRO A 196 -6.06 6.57 9.28
CA PRO A 196 -6.12 8.02 9.03
C PRO A 196 -6.59 8.83 10.24
N GLU A 197 -7.51 8.29 11.04
CA GLU A 197 -8.04 8.93 12.25
C GLU A 197 -7.00 9.21 13.35
N PHE A 198 -5.81 8.59 13.28
CA PHE A 198 -4.74 8.78 14.27
C PHE A 198 -3.58 9.66 13.76
N ARG A 199 -3.77 10.42 12.67
CA ARG A 199 -2.64 11.10 11.98
C ARG A 199 -2.93 12.54 11.59
N PRO A 200 -1.89 13.41 11.59
CA PRO A 200 -1.99 14.75 11.06
C PRO A 200 -2.20 14.73 9.53
N PRO A 201 -2.90 15.74 8.97
CA PRO A 201 -3.06 15.90 7.53
C PRO A 201 -1.69 16.15 6.87
N LEU A 202 -1.44 15.48 5.74
CA LEU A 202 -0.23 15.62 4.93
C LEU A 202 -0.43 16.66 3.82
N LEU A 203 0.68 17.05 3.17
CA LEU A 203 0.71 17.91 1.99
C LEU A 203 -0.33 17.51 0.93
N THR A 204 -0.84 18.50 0.21
CA THR A 204 -1.85 18.28 -0.83
C THR A 204 -1.26 17.54 -2.04
N LEU A 205 -2.10 16.80 -2.77
CA LEU A 205 -1.69 16.12 -4.01
C LEU A 205 -1.04 17.07 -5.03
N LYS A 206 -1.53 18.30 -5.10
CA LYS A 206 -1.00 19.33 -6.00
C LYS A 206 0.46 19.67 -5.65
N GLU A 207 0.73 19.94 -4.38
CA GLU A 207 2.08 20.25 -3.89
C GLU A 207 3.05 19.08 -4.10
N ILE A 208 2.59 17.85 -3.85
CA ILE A 208 3.40 16.65 -4.04
C ILE A 208 3.70 16.42 -5.53
N ARG A 209 2.72 16.59 -6.42
CA ARG A 209 2.91 16.48 -7.89
C ARG A 209 3.96 17.46 -8.40
N GLU A 210 3.87 18.72 -7.99
CA GLU A 210 4.84 19.73 -8.41
C GLU A 210 6.24 19.47 -7.84
N THR A 211 6.33 18.95 -6.62
CA THR A 211 7.60 18.53 -6.03
C THR A 211 8.21 17.35 -6.78
N LEU A 212 7.41 16.34 -7.13
CA LEU A 212 7.85 15.18 -7.91
C LEU A 212 8.36 15.59 -9.29
N LYS A 213 7.65 16.46 -10.01
CA LYS A 213 8.11 16.99 -11.30
C LYS A 213 9.48 17.67 -11.19
N LYS A 214 9.66 18.53 -10.19
CA LYS A 214 10.94 19.22 -9.95
C LYS A 214 12.06 18.25 -9.61
N PHE A 215 11.77 17.21 -8.83
CA PHE A 215 12.74 16.18 -8.45
C PHE A 215 13.20 15.38 -9.66
N LEU A 216 12.27 14.91 -10.50
CA LEU A 216 12.58 14.14 -11.70
C LEU A 216 13.41 14.94 -12.71
N LYS A 217 13.15 16.25 -12.86
CA LYS A 217 13.94 17.14 -13.74
C LYS A 217 15.39 17.37 -13.33
N LYS A 218 15.75 17.15 -12.05
CA LYS A 218 17.13 17.31 -11.56
C LYS A 218 18.01 16.08 -11.78
N SER A 219 17.44 14.99 -12.30
CA SER A 219 18.08 13.67 -12.37
C SER A 219 18.60 13.30 -13.78
N THR A 220 18.51 14.22 -14.74
CA THR A 220 19.08 14.15 -16.10
C THR A 220 20.25 15.12 -16.20
#